data_AF-A0A5C8TRE4-F1
#
_entry.id   AF-A0A5C8TRE4-F1
#
_cell.length_a   1.000
_cell.length_b   1.000
_cell.length_c   1.000
_cell.angle_alpha   90.00
_cell.angle_beta   90.00
_cell.angle_gamma   90.00
#
_symmetry.space_group_name_H-M   'P 1'
#
loop_
_entity.id
_entity.type
_entity.pdbx_description
1 polymer ?
#
loop_
_entity_poly.entity_id
_entity_poly.type
_entity_poly.pdbx_seq_one_letter_code
_entity_poly.pdbx_strand_id
1 'polypeptide(L)'
;MPQAALLSRPKSRLIKHSTLPSKHSAAEIYWRDRPYQQLGTASEIAQISEGALYAAEKNGLLTFVRLAGRTLVETASLVAFLDRAEPWTPSERGAAGRAKRAEIARSALR
;
A
#
# COMPACT_ATOMS: atom_id res chain seq x y z
N MET A 1 32.23 48.89 -35.37
CA MET A 1 32.78 47.56 -35.70
C MET A 1 33.85 47.24 -34.66
N PRO A 2 33.96 46.04 -34.05
CA PRO A 2 33.11 44.82 -34.03
C PRO A 2 32.58 44.46 -32.60
N GLN A 3 31.38 43.90 -32.40
CA GLN A 3 31.00 42.48 -32.42
C GLN A 3 31.67 41.59 -31.34
N ALA A 4 30.92 41.26 -30.27
CA ALA A 4 31.16 40.10 -29.43
C ALA A 4 29.80 39.45 -29.11
N ALA A 5 29.39 38.53 -29.98
CA ALA A 5 28.43 37.51 -29.64
C ALA A 5 29.09 36.52 -28.66
N LEU A 6 28.32 36.00 -27.71
CA LEU A 6 28.19 34.55 -27.45
C LEU A 6 27.36 34.32 -26.17
N LEU A 7 26.09 33.99 -26.41
CA LEU A 7 25.24 33.25 -25.48
C LEU A 7 25.91 31.90 -25.18
N SER A 8 26.28 31.63 -23.92
CA SER A 8 26.58 30.28 -23.45
C SER A 8 25.59 29.91 -22.35
N ARG A 9 24.55 29.20 -22.75
CA ARG A 9 23.54 28.60 -21.88
C ARG A 9 24.15 27.45 -21.05
N PRO A 10 23.65 27.19 -19.84
CA PRO A 10 24.22 26.21 -18.92
C PRO A 10 24.12 24.77 -19.45
N LYS A 11 25.17 23.97 -19.18
CA LYS A 11 25.23 22.53 -19.46
C LYS A 11 24.11 21.80 -18.72
N SER A 12 23.02 21.51 -19.43
CA SER A 12 21.96 20.60 -19.01
C SER A 12 22.57 19.23 -18.69
N ARG A 13 22.60 18.88 -17.41
CA ARG A 13 23.00 17.58 -16.90
C ARG A 13 21.87 16.60 -17.22
N LEU A 14 22.02 15.87 -18.34
CA LEU A 14 21.09 14.85 -18.79
C LEU A 14 20.98 13.76 -17.70
N ILE A 15 19.87 13.76 -16.95
CA ILE A 15 19.51 12.67 -16.06
C ILE A 15 19.11 11.49 -16.96
N LYS A 16 19.99 10.50 -17.06
CA LYS A 16 19.67 9.22 -17.68
C LYS A 16 18.68 8.51 -16.74
N HIS A 17 17.38 8.59 -17.03
CA HIS A 17 16.41 7.67 -16.44
C HIS A 17 16.75 6.28 -16.97
N SER A 18 17.54 5.51 -16.22
CA SER A 18 17.74 4.09 -16.52
C SER A 18 16.41 3.39 -16.31
N THR A 19 15.66 3.22 -17.39
CA THR A 19 14.41 2.47 -17.38
C THR A 19 14.82 1.01 -17.34
N LEU A 20 14.76 0.39 -16.16
CA LEU A 20 14.92 -1.06 -16.04
C LEU A 20 13.81 -1.73 -16.87
N PRO A 21 14.12 -2.78 -17.65
CA PRO A 21 13.11 -3.47 -18.45
C PRO A 21 12.11 -4.14 -17.51
N SER A 22 10.85 -3.68 -17.55
CA SER A 22 9.71 -4.30 -16.88
C SER A 22 9.46 -5.68 -17.47
N LYS A 23 9.75 -6.74 -16.71
CA LYS A 23 9.53 -8.14 -17.09
C LYS A 23 8.07 -8.57 -16.85
N HIS A 24 7.11 -7.83 -17.39
CA HIS A 24 5.70 -8.24 -17.37
C HIS A 24 5.18 -8.31 -18.81
N SER A 25 5.49 -9.42 -19.49
CA SER A 25 4.92 -9.76 -20.80
C SER A 25 4.35 -11.18 -20.78
N ALA A 26 3.23 -11.31 -20.07
CA ALA A 26 2.14 -12.24 -20.33
C ALA A 26 0.89 -11.48 -19.84
N ALA A 27 -0.17 -11.39 -20.66
CA ALA A 27 -1.36 -10.59 -20.40
C ALA A 27 -1.66 -10.53 -18.89
N GLU A 28 -1.45 -9.36 -18.29
CA GLU A 28 -1.51 -9.17 -16.85
C GLU A 28 -2.97 -9.33 -16.43
N ILE A 29 -3.36 -10.56 -16.09
CA ILE A 29 -4.71 -10.86 -15.63
C ILE A 29 -4.94 -9.99 -14.41
N TYR A 30 -5.87 -9.05 -14.54
CA TYR A 30 -6.27 -8.16 -13.48
C TYR A 30 -6.68 -8.99 -12.27
N TRP A 31 -6.24 -8.60 -11.07
CA TRP A 31 -6.37 -9.46 -9.90
C TRP A 31 -7.83 -9.80 -9.60
N ARG A 32 -8.78 -8.90 -9.88
CA ARG A 32 -10.22 -9.15 -9.65
C ARG A 32 -10.79 -10.25 -10.54
N ASP A 33 -10.15 -10.52 -11.68
CA ASP A 33 -10.59 -11.57 -12.61
C ASP A 33 -10.09 -12.97 -12.19
N ARG A 34 -9.18 -13.03 -11.20
CA ARG A 34 -8.72 -14.30 -10.64
C ARG A 34 -9.77 -14.79 -9.64
N PRO A 35 -10.22 -16.05 -9.68
CA PRO A 35 -11.23 -16.55 -8.74
C PRO A 35 -10.72 -16.62 -7.29
N TYR A 36 -9.42 -16.86 -7.12
CA TYR A 36 -8.79 -17.00 -5.82
C TYR A 36 -7.47 -16.22 -5.76
N GLN A 37 -7.19 -15.62 -4.60
CA GLN A 37 -5.90 -14.99 -4.29
C GLN A 37 -5.10 -15.86 -3.32
N GLN A 38 -3.77 -15.82 -3.45
CA GLN A 38 -2.91 -16.29 -2.38
C GLN A 38 -3.04 -15.34 -1.18
N LEU A 39 -2.86 -15.86 0.04
CA LEU A 39 -3.05 -15.08 1.26
C LEU A 39 -2.14 -13.84 1.31
N GLY A 40 -0.87 -13.98 0.93
CA GLY A 40 0.06 -12.84 0.84
C GLY A 40 -0.40 -11.79 -0.18
N THR A 41 -0.85 -12.21 -1.37
CA THR A 41 -1.39 -11.29 -2.37
C THR A 41 -2.67 -10.59 -1.87
N ALA A 42 -3.55 -11.29 -1.17
CA ALA A 42 -4.73 -10.68 -0.56
C ALA A 42 -4.35 -9.65 0.51
N SER A 43 -3.29 -9.92 1.30
CA SER A 43 -2.75 -9.01 2.31
C SER A 43 -2.19 -7.74 1.67
N GLU A 44 -1.46 -7.88 0.56
CA GLU A 44 -0.96 -6.76 -0.23
C GLU A 44 -2.10 -5.94 -0.85
N ILE A 45 -3.11 -6.60 -1.44
CA ILE A 45 -4.27 -5.93 -2.05
C ILE A 45 -5.04 -5.13 -1.00
N ALA A 46 -5.31 -5.73 0.17
CA ALA A 46 -6.10 -5.11 1.23
C ALA A 46 -5.30 -4.16 2.14
N GLN A 47 -3.97 -4.12 2.00
CA GLN A 47 -3.06 -3.31 2.82
C GLN A 47 -3.23 -3.56 4.34
N ILE A 48 -3.48 -4.81 4.71
CA ILE A 48 -3.57 -5.29 6.11
C ILE A 48 -2.78 -6.58 6.27
N SER A 49 -2.41 -6.94 7.50
CA SER A 49 -1.65 -8.16 7.77
C SER A 49 -2.44 -9.43 7.50
N GLU A 50 -1.75 -10.54 7.22
CA GLU A 50 -2.39 -11.86 7.10
C GLU A 50 -3.17 -12.26 8.36
N GLY A 51 -2.66 -11.91 9.55
CA GLY A 51 -3.38 -12.14 10.81
C GLY A 51 -4.72 -11.39 10.89
N ALA A 52 -4.79 -10.18 10.32
CA ALA A 52 -6.04 -9.44 10.20
C ALA A 52 -7.00 -10.10 9.19
N LEU A 53 -6.49 -10.69 8.10
CA LEU A 53 -7.31 -11.48 7.18
C LEU A 53 -7.90 -12.72 7.85
N TYR A 54 -7.11 -13.45 8.65
CA TYR A 54 -7.64 -14.57 9.45
C TYR A 54 -8.70 -14.11 10.45
N ALA A 55 -8.52 -12.96 11.09
CA ALA A 55 -9.54 -12.41 11.98
C ALA A 55 -10.83 -12.04 11.23
N ALA A 56 -10.71 -11.48 10.02
CA ALA A 56 -11.85 -11.17 9.16
C ALA A 56 -12.59 -12.44 8.69
N GLU A 57 -11.87 -13.50 8.33
CA GLU A 57 -12.46 -14.81 8.01
C GLU A 57 -13.22 -15.40 9.21
N LYS A 58 -12.60 -15.39 10.40
CA LYS A 58 -13.24 -15.84 11.64
C LYS A 58 -14.53 -15.08 11.96
N ASN A 59 -14.59 -13.80 11.58
CA ASN A 59 -15.76 -12.94 11.74
C ASN A 59 -16.77 -13.08 10.58
N GLY A 60 -16.57 -14.01 9.64
CA GLY A 60 -17.45 -14.24 8.49
C GLY A 60 -17.40 -13.16 7.42
N LEU A 61 -16.35 -12.32 7.41
CA LEU A 61 -16.19 -11.22 6.46
C LEU A 61 -15.43 -11.61 5.20
N LEU A 62 -14.65 -12.69 5.25
CA LEU A 62 -13.88 -13.26 4.14
C LEU A 62 -14.14 -14.76 4.06
N THR A 63 -13.95 -15.32 2.87
CA THR A 63 -14.07 -16.76 2.64
C THR A 63 -12.72 -17.31 2.21
N PHE A 64 -12.19 -18.25 3.00
CA PHE A 64 -10.97 -18.98 2.66
C PHE A 64 -11.32 -20.34 2.06
N VAL A 65 -10.53 -20.75 1.08
CA VAL A 65 -10.64 -22.07 0.45
C VAL A 65 -9.32 -22.81 0.54
N ARG A 66 -9.39 -24.13 0.63
CA ARG A 66 -8.22 -25.00 0.70
C ARG A 66 -8.05 -25.72 -0.63
N LEU A 67 -6.94 -25.45 -1.33
CA LEU A 67 -6.61 -26.08 -2.61
C LEU A 67 -5.19 -26.64 -2.59
N ALA A 68 -5.05 -27.94 -2.84
CA ALA A 68 -3.75 -28.61 -3.03
C ALA A 68 -2.66 -28.24 -2.01
N GLY A 69 -2.96 -28.27 -0.71
CA GLY A 69 -1.96 -27.91 0.30
C GLY A 69 -1.92 -26.43 0.70
N ARG A 70 -2.67 -25.55 0.01
CA ARG A 70 -2.59 -24.09 0.21
C ARG A 70 -3.92 -23.47 0.60
N THR A 71 -3.87 -22.48 1.47
CA THR A 71 -4.99 -21.61 1.80
C THR A 71 -5.04 -20.46 0.81
N LEU A 72 -6.20 -20.26 0.19
CA LEU A 72 -6.47 -19.17 -0.75
C LEU A 72 -7.67 -18.36 -0.25
N VAL A 73 -7.79 -17.13 -0.70
CA VAL A 73 -8.92 -16.24 -0.41
C VAL A 73 -9.80 -16.16 -1.65
N GLU A 74 -11.10 -16.34 -1.50
CA GLU A 74 -12.05 -16.12 -2.60
C GLU A 74 -12.07 -14.64 -2.98
N THR A 75 -11.79 -14.32 -4.24
CA THR A 75 -11.66 -12.93 -4.69
C THR A 75 -12.97 -12.15 -4.56
N ALA A 76 -14.12 -12.79 -4.79
CA ALA A 76 -15.43 -12.16 -4.61
C ALA A 76 -15.65 -11.71 -3.16
N SER A 77 -15.30 -12.57 -2.19
CA SER A 77 -15.36 -12.22 -0.76
C SER A 77 -14.40 -11.09 -0.41
N LEU A 78 -13.19 -11.07 -1.01
CA LEU A 78 -12.21 -10.00 -0.81
C LEU A 78 -12.69 -8.67 -1.37
N VAL A 79 -13.30 -8.65 -2.56
CA VAL A 79 -13.89 -7.43 -3.13
C VAL A 79 -15.00 -6.91 -2.21
N ALA A 80 -15.92 -7.77 -1.79
CA ALA A 80 -16.99 -7.40 -0.87
C ALA A 80 -16.47 -6.89 0.49
N PHE A 81 -15.34 -7.42 0.97
CA PHE A 81 -14.68 -6.94 2.18
C PHE A 81 -14.12 -5.53 2.00
N LEU A 82 -13.50 -5.24 0.86
CA LEU A 82 -12.97 -3.91 0.54
C LEU A 82 -14.08 -2.88 0.33
N ASP A 83 -15.19 -3.27 -0.28
CA ASP A 83 -16.33 -2.40 -0.53
C ASP A 83 -17.04 -1.95 0.77
N ARG A 84 -16.81 -2.66 1.88
CA ARG A 84 -17.27 -2.28 3.22
C ARG A 84 -16.37 -1.27 3.92
N ALA A 85 -15.28 -0.84 3.29
CA ALA A 85 -14.37 0.12 3.90
C ALA A 85 -15.12 1.41 4.25
N GLU A 86 -15.05 1.80 5.53
CA GLU A 86 -15.63 3.05 5.99
C GLU A 86 -14.79 4.24 5.51
N PRO A 87 -15.43 5.37 5.17
CA PRO A 87 -14.70 6.61 4.91
C PRO A 87 -13.78 6.96 6.07
N TRP A 88 -12.55 7.35 5.77
CA TRP A 88 -11.62 7.75 6.81
C TRP A 88 -12.13 9.00 7.53
N THR A 89 -12.29 8.90 8.85
CA THR A 89 -12.61 10.02 9.73
C THR A 89 -11.46 10.29 10.70
N PRO A 90 -11.01 11.55 10.87
CA PRO A 90 -10.08 11.90 11.93
C PRO A 90 -10.59 11.43 13.29
N SER A 91 -9.72 10.84 14.11
CA SER A 91 -10.08 10.43 15.48
C SER A 91 -9.10 10.99 16.49
N GLU A 92 -9.59 11.36 17.66
CA GLU A 92 -8.77 11.82 18.79
C GLU A 92 -8.03 10.67 19.50
N ARG A 93 -7.93 9.47 18.90
CA ARG A 93 -7.14 8.36 19.48
C ARG A 93 -5.68 8.75 19.73
N GLY A 94 -5.15 9.68 18.94
CA GLY A 94 -3.80 10.23 19.15
C GLY A 94 -3.69 11.25 20.29
N ALA A 95 -4.79 11.74 20.85
CA ALA A 95 -4.79 12.76 21.91
C ALA A 95 -4.17 12.21 23.21
N ALA A 96 -4.54 11.00 23.63
CA ALA A 96 -3.99 10.37 24.83
C ALA A 96 -2.47 10.16 24.72
N GLY A 97 -1.98 9.73 23.54
CA GLY A 97 -0.56 9.59 23.28
C GLY A 97 0.19 10.93 23.26
N ARG A 98 -0.43 12.00 22.75
CA ARG A 98 0.13 13.36 22.80
C ARG A 98 0.17 13.90 24.23
N ALA A 99 -0.88 13.70 25.02
CA ALA A 99 -0.95 14.12 26.42
C ALA A 99 0.16 13.46 27.25
N LYS A 100 0.33 12.13 27.11
CA LYS A 100 1.38 11.39 27.81
C LYS A 100 2.79 11.85 27.42
N ARG A 101 3.04 12.15 26.14
CA ARG A 101 4.32 12.71 25.69
C ARG A 101 4.57 14.12 26.23
N ALA A 102 3.53 14.96 26.30
CA ALA A 102 3.63 16.30 26.85
C ALA A 102 3.91 16.29 28.37
N GLU A 103 3.35 15.33 29.10
CA GLU A 103 3.61 15.13 30.53
C GLU A 103 5.07 14.71 30.79
N ILE A 104 5.56 13.71 30.05
CA ILE A 104 6.97 13.27 30.12
C ILE A 104 7.92 14.44 29.84
N ALA A 105 7.64 15.24 28.80
CA ALA A 105 8.46 16.40 28.45
C ALA A 105 8.45 17.49 29.56
N ARG A 106 7.30 17.73 30.21
CA ARG A 106 7.21 18.68 31.34
C ARG A 106 7.97 18.18 32.57
N SER A 107 7.92 16.89 32.86
CA SER A 107 8.67 16.31 33.99
C SER A 107 10.19 16.32 33.77
N ALA A 108 10.65 16.29 32.52
CA ALA A 108 12.08 16.30 32.19
C ALA A 108 12.71 17.71 32.19
N LEU A 109 11.90 18.76 32.17
CA LEU A 109 12.35 20.16 32.19
C LEU A 109 12.47 20.72 33.63
N ARG A 110 12.18 19.90 34.64
CA ARG A 110 12.18 20.26 36.07
C ARG A 110 13.39 19.64 36.76
#